data_AF-A0A957UBX2-F1
#
_entry.id   AF-A0A957UBX2-F1
#
_cell.length_a   1.000
_cell.length_b   1.000
_cell.length_c   1.000
_cell.angle_alpha   90.00
_cell.angle_beta   90.00
_cell.angle_gamma   90.00
#
_symmetry.space_group_name_H-M   'P 1'
#
loop_
_entity.id
_entity.type
_entity.pdbx_description
1 polymer ?
#
loop_
_entity_poly.entity_id
_entity_poly.type
_entity_poly.pdbx_seq_one_letter_code
_entity_poly.pdbx_strand_id
1 'polypeptide(L)'
;MRKFLIPILSILVIASLVLTACGAPAAPAGEAAQPAAEGGPVVEEGQAATVVEAGELVPPIVAQPCEGEACFCTDKTVTVIVNTAGEKGPISGPFYEVRDEFEAATGATLEIVEVPFAEHFPKLLTDVTTGTGQYDTSIAGAWWLGDLVGGDYILPLDDYYNDTSGKYPKWDIEDVQQGPRNLLTYDDKLYMVANDHDGQVMYYRSDLFADPEHQAAFKEAYGYDLKVPDTWQEFRDAAEYFDGKDLNGD
;
A
#
# COMPACT_ATOMS: atom_id res chain seq x y z
N MET A 1 26.74 30.68 45.08
CA MET A 1 26.03 31.85 45.64
C MET A 1 24.57 31.78 45.19
N ARG A 2 23.63 31.78 46.17
CA ARG A 2 22.14 31.81 46.10
C ARG A 2 21.47 30.80 45.13
N LYS A 3 20.87 29.66 45.50
CA LYS A 3 20.01 29.18 46.61
C LYS A 3 18.70 29.97 46.83
N PHE A 4 17.56 29.36 46.50
CA PHE A 4 16.24 29.41 47.19
C PHE A 4 15.43 28.17 46.74
N LEU A 5 15.26 27.10 47.52
CA LEU A 5 14.41 26.84 48.71
C LEU A 5 12.89 26.78 48.42
N ILE A 6 12.39 25.53 48.50
CA ILE A 6 10.98 25.09 48.61
C ILE A 6 10.42 25.52 49.98
N PRO A 7 9.09 25.64 50.16
CA PRO A 7 8.46 24.65 51.03
C PRO A 7 7.09 24.10 50.54
N ILE A 8 6.88 22.87 50.98
CA ILE A 8 5.68 22.03 50.97
C ILE A 8 4.56 22.67 51.80
N LEU A 9 3.30 22.60 51.35
CA LEU A 9 2.14 22.52 52.26
C LEU A 9 1.00 21.70 51.66
N SER A 10 0.83 20.51 52.21
CA SER A 10 -0.33 19.62 52.07
C SER A 10 -1.53 20.20 52.80
N ILE A 11 -2.72 20.24 52.16
CA ILE A 11 -4.01 20.19 52.85
C ILE A 11 -4.96 19.29 52.06
N LEU A 12 -5.29 18.14 52.65
CA LEU A 12 -6.47 17.34 52.36
C LEU A 12 -7.75 18.16 52.62
N VAL A 13 -8.71 18.13 51.70
CA VAL A 13 -10.14 18.16 52.04
C VAL A 13 -10.84 17.07 51.24
N ILE A 14 -11.18 15.99 51.95
CA ILE A 14 -12.13 14.97 51.55
C ILE A 14 -13.52 15.55 51.82
N ALA A 15 -14.41 15.56 50.82
CA ALA A 15 -15.85 15.55 51.04
C ALA A 15 -16.53 14.80 49.89
N SER A 16 -17.06 13.64 50.25
CA SER A 16 -17.75 12.66 49.43
C SER A 16 -19.02 13.21 48.77
N LEU A 17 -19.29 12.76 47.55
CA LEU A 17 -20.65 12.53 47.06
C LEU A 17 -20.60 11.40 46.03
N VAL A 18 -20.89 10.19 46.53
CA VAL A 18 -21.29 9.05 45.72
C VAL A 18 -22.77 9.23 45.41
N LEU A 19 -23.11 9.28 44.11
CA LEU A 19 -24.39 8.78 43.63
C LEU A 19 -24.19 8.15 42.25
N THR A 20 -24.38 6.84 42.25
CA THR A 20 -24.47 5.91 41.15
C THR A 20 -25.57 6.30 40.16
N ALA A 21 -25.25 6.31 38.87
CA ALA A 21 -26.23 6.03 37.82
C ALA A 21 -25.50 5.41 36.61
N CYS A 22 -25.88 4.17 36.31
CA CYS A 22 -25.50 3.44 35.11
C CYS A 22 -25.96 4.20 33.85
N GLY A 23 -25.08 4.29 32.86
CA GLY A 23 -25.40 4.71 31.50
C GLY A 23 -24.20 4.47 30.60
N ALA A 24 -24.30 3.50 29.69
CA ALA A 24 -23.27 3.20 28.71
C ALA A 24 -22.99 4.43 27.82
N PRO A 25 -21.75 4.65 27.34
CA PRO A 25 -21.50 5.68 26.35
C PRO A 25 -22.21 5.33 25.04
N ALA A 26 -22.97 6.29 24.51
CA ALA A 26 -23.68 6.18 23.24
C ALA A 26 -22.68 5.95 22.10
N ALA A 27 -22.99 4.98 21.23
CA ALA A 27 -22.28 4.77 19.98
C ALA A 27 -22.41 5.99 19.06
N PRO A 28 -21.39 6.30 18.24
CA PRO A 28 -21.52 7.34 17.23
C PRO A 28 -22.64 6.97 16.25
N ALA A 29 -23.45 7.96 15.88
CA ALA A 29 -24.54 7.80 14.93
C ALA A 29 -23.98 7.31 13.59
N GLY A 30 -24.46 6.13 13.16
CA GLY A 30 -24.08 5.55 11.87
C GLY A 30 -24.44 6.50 10.73
N GLU A 31 -23.45 6.80 9.91
CA GLU A 31 -23.67 7.39 8.60
C GLU A 31 -24.49 6.39 7.79
N ALA A 32 -25.68 6.81 7.34
CA ALA A 32 -26.57 5.96 6.57
C ALA A 32 -25.84 5.51 5.30
N ALA A 33 -25.60 4.21 5.18
CA ALA A 33 -25.13 3.60 3.95
C ALA A 33 -26.06 4.03 2.81
N GLN A 34 -25.49 4.66 1.77
CA GLN A 34 -26.21 4.88 0.53
C GLN A 34 -26.68 3.51 0.00
N PRO A 35 -27.94 3.37 -0.43
CA PRO A 35 -28.41 2.12 -1.01
C PRO A 35 -27.55 1.80 -2.23
N ALA A 36 -27.00 0.58 -2.26
CA ALA A 36 -26.30 0.06 -3.42
C ALA A 36 -27.20 0.23 -4.65
N ALA A 37 -26.67 0.86 -5.70
CA ALA A 37 -27.36 0.96 -6.97
C ALA A 37 -27.57 -0.45 -7.53
N GLU A 38 -28.81 -0.94 -7.50
CA GLU A 38 -29.22 -2.13 -8.25
C GLU A 38 -29.06 -1.82 -9.75
N GLY A 39 -28.10 -2.47 -10.40
CA GLY A 39 -27.90 -2.34 -11.85
C GLY A 39 -26.47 -2.42 -12.37
N GLY A 40 -25.54 -3.05 -11.66
CA GLY A 40 -24.27 -3.46 -12.27
C GLY A 40 -24.52 -4.52 -13.35
N PRO A 41 -23.76 -4.52 -14.48
CA PRO A 41 -23.94 -5.51 -15.52
C PRO A 41 -23.74 -6.91 -14.95
N VAL A 42 -24.70 -7.80 -15.20
CA VAL A 42 -24.59 -9.23 -14.92
C VAL A 42 -23.48 -9.77 -15.81
N VAL A 43 -22.30 -10.01 -15.24
CA VAL A 43 -21.22 -10.71 -15.94
C VAL A 43 -21.58 -12.20 -15.90
N GLU A 44 -21.76 -12.82 -17.07
CA GLU A 44 -21.98 -14.27 -17.14
C GLU A 44 -20.83 -15.02 -16.45
N GLU A 45 -21.20 -16.06 -15.71
CA GLU A 45 -20.30 -16.96 -14.99
C GLU A 45 -19.27 -17.54 -15.97
N GLY A 46 -18.00 -17.11 -15.83
CA GLY A 46 -16.89 -17.57 -16.67
C GLY A 46 -16.20 -16.51 -17.54
N GLN A 47 -16.62 -15.24 -17.55
CA GLN A 47 -16.00 -14.18 -18.37
C GLN A 47 -15.14 -13.15 -17.60
N ALA A 48 -14.85 -13.35 -16.31
CA ALA A 48 -14.13 -12.36 -15.51
C ALA A 48 -12.62 -12.23 -15.79
N ALA A 49 -12.05 -13.05 -16.68
CA ALA A 49 -10.66 -12.93 -17.09
C ALA A 49 -10.56 -12.96 -18.61
N THR A 50 -10.19 -11.84 -19.21
CA THR A 50 -9.65 -11.84 -20.57
C THR A 50 -8.29 -12.52 -20.49
N VAL A 51 -8.15 -13.69 -21.11
CA VAL A 51 -6.82 -14.30 -21.29
C VAL A 51 -6.08 -13.42 -22.28
N VAL A 52 -5.18 -12.57 -21.77
CA VAL A 52 -4.26 -11.81 -22.61
C VAL A 52 -3.15 -12.76 -23.02
N GLU A 53 -3.03 -13.04 -24.32
CA GLU A 53 -1.91 -13.81 -24.85
C GLU A 53 -0.61 -13.02 -24.58
N ALA A 54 0.40 -13.70 -24.04
CA ALA A 54 1.68 -13.09 -23.72
C ALA A 54 2.32 -12.53 -25.00
N GLY A 55 2.38 -11.20 -25.11
CA GLY A 55 3.00 -10.49 -26.24
C GLY A 55 2.15 -9.39 -26.90
N GLU A 56 0.86 -9.27 -26.58
CA GLU A 56 0.02 -8.21 -27.18
C GLU A 56 0.14 -6.84 -26.49
N LEU A 57 0.52 -6.80 -25.22
CA LEU A 57 0.65 -5.56 -24.45
C LEU A 57 2.13 -5.29 -24.15
N VAL A 58 2.77 -4.50 -24.99
CA VAL A 58 4.05 -3.85 -24.67
C VAL A 58 3.72 -2.44 -24.22
N PRO A 59 4.21 -1.98 -23.05
CA PRO A 59 4.02 -0.60 -22.62
C PRO A 59 4.51 0.37 -23.70
N PRO A 60 3.77 1.46 -23.94
CA PRO A 60 4.22 2.48 -24.87
C PRO A 60 5.49 3.14 -24.33
N ILE A 61 6.47 3.36 -25.20
CA ILE A 61 7.60 4.24 -24.91
C ILE A 61 7.06 5.67 -24.80
N VAL A 62 7.23 6.30 -23.63
CA VAL A 62 6.71 7.63 -23.32
C VAL A 62 7.82 8.68 -23.19
N ALA A 63 9.04 8.26 -22.88
CA ALA A 63 10.22 9.11 -22.78
C ALA A 63 11.04 9.08 -24.07
N GLN A 64 11.38 10.26 -24.57
CA GLN A 64 12.24 10.39 -25.75
C GLN A 64 13.72 10.31 -25.34
N PRO A 65 14.59 9.69 -26.15
CA PRO A 65 16.03 9.73 -25.91
C PRO A 65 16.55 11.16 -25.77
N CYS A 66 17.47 11.37 -24.84
CA CYS A 66 18.14 12.67 -24.70
C CYS A 66 19.25 12.82 -25.75
N GLU A 67 19.58 14.07 -26.09
CA GLU A 67 20.72 14.40 -26.95
C GLU A 67 21.56 15.53 -26.34
N GLY A 68 22.88 15.36 -26.38
CA GLY A 68 23.84 16.39 -25.95
C GLY A 68 23.61 16.86 -24.52
N GLU A 69 23.46 18.18 -24.33
CA GLU A 69 23.27 18.79 -23.00
C GLU A 69 21.90 18.46 -22.37
N ALA A 70 20.95 17.87 -23.12
CA ALA A 70 19.70 17.38 -22.57
C ALA A 70 19.87 16.08 -21.76
N CYS A 71 20.97 15.34 -21.97
CA CYS A 71 21.32 14.18 -21.15
C CYS A 71 21.92 14.64 -19.82
N PHE A 72 21.06 14.91 -18.85
CA PHE A 72 21.46 15.53 -17.59
C PHE A 72 22.11 14.57 -16.59
N CYS A 73 22.10 13.25 -16.86
CA CYS A 73 22.69 12.22 -16.00
C CYS A 73 23.74 11.34 -16.72
N THR A 74 24.38 11.85 -17.78
CA THR A 74 25.48 11.12 -18.46
C THR A 74 26.58 10.71 -17.48
N ASP A 75 27.08 9.48 -17.63
CA ASP A 75 28.12 8.86 -16.81
C ASP A 75 27.76 8.70 -15.32
N LYS A 76 26.46 8.75 -14.99
CA LYS A 76 25.95 8.43 -13.65
C LYS A 76 25.31 7.06 -13.62
N THR A 77 25.53 6.35 -12.52
CA THR A 77 24.72 5.19 -12.16
C THR A 77 23.64 5.65 -11.20
N VAL A 78 22.40 5.24 -11.45
CA VAL A 78 21.27 5.36 -10.51
C VAL A 78 20.99 3.96 -9.98
N THR A 79 21.15 3.75 -8.67
CA THR A 79 20.95 2.46 -8.03
C THR A 79 19.60 2.44 -7.31
N VAL A 80 18.69 1.57 -7.75
CA VAL A 80 17.38 1.35 -7.12
C VAL A 80 17.36 0.03 -6.36
N ILE A 81 16.90 0.07 -5.11
CA ILE A 81 16.65 -1.14 -4.31
C ILE A 81 15.16 -1.54 -4.39
N VAL A 82 14.89 -2.80 -4.69
CA VAL A 82 13.54 -3.33 -4.96
C VAL A 82 13.32 -4.68 -4.29
N ASN A 83 12.07 -5.05 -4.03
CA ASN A 83 11.75 -6.40 -3.55
C ASN A 83 12.01 -7.43 -4.66
N THR A 84 12.62 -8.56 -4.30
CA THR A 84 12.90 -9.64 -5.23
C THR A 84 11.62 -10.21 -5.82
N ALA A 85 11.52 -10.15 -7.14
CA ALA A 85 10.48 -10.81 -7.93
C ALA A 85 11.01 -11.38 -9.27
N GLY A 86 12.27 -11.09 -9.61
CA GLY A 86 12.89 -11.43 -10.90
C GLY A 86 12.49 -10.49 -12.04
N GLU A 87 13.20 -10.60 -13.17
CA GLU A 87 13.05 -9.70 -14.33
C GLU A 87 11.64 -9.66 -14.96
N LYS A 88 10.82 -10.68 -14.68
CA LYS A 88 9.43 -10.77 -15.14
C LYS A 88 8.43 -10.83 -13.97
N GLY A 89 8.91 -10.52 -12.77
CA GLY A 89 8.11 -10.53 -11.56
C GLY A 89 7.26 -9.27 -11.42
N PRO A 90 6.21 -9.31 -10.60
CA PRO A 90 5.27 -8.21 -10.46
C PRO A 90 5.86 -6.94 -9.83
N ILE A 91 6.96 -7.04 -9.05
CA ILE A 91 7.55 -5.90 -8.34
C ILE A 91 8.79 -5.36 -9.05
N SER A 92 9.82 -6.20 -9.24
CA SER A 92 11.08 -5.75 -9.85
C SER A 92 11.01 -5.72 -11.38
N GLY A 93 10.17 -6.54 -12.01
CA GLY A 93 10.04 -6.65 -13.47
C GLY A 93 9.82 -5.32 -14.21
N PRO A 94 8.92 -4.43 -13.75
CA PRO A 94 8.71 -3.13 -14.39
C PRO A 94 9.99 -2.28 -14.53
N PHE A 95 10.92 -2.36 -13.57
CA PHE A 95 12.19 -1.63 -13.66
C PHE A 95 13.14 -2.23 -14.70
N TYR A 96 13.09 -3.54 -14.93
CA TYR A 96 13.84 -4.17 -16.03
C TYR A 96 13.22 -3.78 -17.37
N GLU A 97 11.90 -3.73 -17.44
CA GLU A 97 11.15 -3.38 -18.65
C GLU A 97 11.42 -1.96 -19.15
N VAL A 98 11.43 -0.97 -18.24
CA VAL A 98 11.65 0.45 -18.61
C VAL A 98 13.12 0.86 -18.62
N ARG A 99 14.06 -0.05 -18.33
CA ARG A 99 15.49 0.28 -18.19
C ARG A 99 16.03 0.97 -19.42
N ASP A 100 15.91 0.34 -20.58
CA ASP A 100 16.49 0.84 -21.83
C ASP A 100 15.93 2.23 -22.18
N GLU A 101 14.63 2.45 -21.93
CA GLU A 101 13.96 3.73 -22.12
C GLU A 101 14.51 4.80 -21.16
N PHE A 102 14.66 4.47 -19.88
CA PHE A 102 15.23 5.38 -18.87
C PHE A 102 16.69 5.74 -19.19
N GLU A 103 17.52 4.76 -19.54
CA GLU A 103 18.94 4.99 -19.87
C GLU A 103 19.06 5.86 -21.13
N ALA A 104 18.24 5.60 -22.16
CA ALA A 104 18.22 6.44 -23.37
C ALA A 104 17.72 7.86 -23.09
N ALA A 105 16.71 8.03 -22.24
CA ALA A 105 16.11 9.33 -21.94
C ALA A 105 16.95 10.20 -20.99
N THR A 106 17.89 9.62 -20.22
CA THR A 106 18.65 10.35 -19.20
C THR A 106 20.16 10.34 -19.43
N GLY A 107 20.66 9.34 -20.16
CA GLY A 107 22.09 9.03 -20.29
C GLY A 107 22.70 8.33 -19.08
N ALA A 108 21.90 7.99 -18.05
CA ALA A 108 22.36 7.25 -16.88
C ALA A 108 22.42 5.74 -17.15
N THR A 109 23.14 5.00 -16.30
CA THR A 109 22.98 3.55 -16.12
C THR A 109 22.01 3.30 -14.96
N LEU A 110 21.06 2.39 -15.13
CA LEU A 110 20.17 1.96 -14.04
C LEU A 110 20.63 0.63 -13.47
N GLU A 111 21.05 0.65 -12.20
CA GLU A 111 21.39 -0.55 -11.43
C GLU A 111 20.20 -0.97 -10.56
N ILE A 112 19.71 -2.20 -10.75
CA ILE A 112 18.62 -2.76 -9.94
C ILE A 112 19.20 -3.72 -8.91
N VAL A 113 18.93 -3.46 -7.64
CA VAL A 113 19.33 -4.30 -6.51
C VAL A 113 18.08 -4.96 -5.91
N GLU A 114 17.87 -6.23 -6.27
CA GLU A 114 16.79 -7.03 -5.69
C GLU A 114 17.17 -7.54 -4.29
N VAL A 115 16.25 -7.42 -3.34
CA VAL A 115 16.39 -7.92 -1.97
C VAL A 115 15.12 -8.63 -1.49
N PRO A 116 15.23 -9.66 -0.62
CA PRO A 116 14.06 -10.28 -0.02
C PRO A 116 13.20 -9.26 0.74
N PHE A 117 11.88 -9.42 0.69
CA PHE A 117 10.92 -8.47 1.28
C PHE A 117 11.22 -8.17 2.76
N ALA A 118 11.57 -9.20 3.54
CA ALA A 118 11.89 -9.06 4.96
C ALA A 118 13.19 -8.30 5.24
N GLU A 119 14.09 -8.22 4.25
CA GLU A 119 15.41 -7.58 4.37
C GLU A 119 15.44 -6.16 3.80
N HIS A 120 14.49 -5.81 2.94
CA HIS A 120 14.50 -4.53 2.23
C HIS A 120 14.55 -3.33 3.17
N PHE A 121 13.57 -3.20 4.07
CA PHE A 121 13.52 -2.06 4.99
C PHE A 121 14.74 -1.98 5.92
N PRO A 122 15.17 -3.07 6.59
CA PRO A 122 16.41 -3.04 7.39
C PRO A 122 17.65 -2.61 6.61
N LYS A 123 17.78 -3.03 5.34
CA LYS A 123 18.92 -2.70 4.50
C LYS A 123 18.91 -1.23 4.06
N LEU A 124 17.75 -0.75 3.59
CA LEU A 124 17.56 0.66 3.25
C LEU A 124 17.83 1.55 4.46
N LEU A 125 17.26 1.20 5.63
CA LEU A 125 17.45 1.97 6.85
C LEU A 125 18.93 2.00 7.30
N THR A 126 19.65 0.88 7.14
CA THR A 126 21.10 0.84 7.43
C THR A 126 21.88 1.78 6.51
N ASP A 127 21.57 1.80 5.21
CA ASP A 127 22.26 2.66 4.24
C ASP A 127 22.08 4.15 4.59
N VAL A 128 20.83 4.57 4.82
CA VAL A 128 20.52 5.97 5.13
C VAL A 128 21.00 6.40 6.50
N THR A 129 20.99 5.52 7.51
CA THR A 129 21.49 5.85 8.87
C THR A 129 23.00 5.92 8.94
N THR A 130 23.71 5.13 8.14
CA THR A 130 25.18 5.15 8.07
C THR A 130 25.71 6.17 7.08
N GLY A 131 24.87 6.69 6.19
CA GLY A 131 25.22 7.65 5.16
C GLY A 131 26.13 7.05 4.08
N THR A 132 26.05 5.75 3.83
CA THR A 132 26.88 5.08 2.83
C THR A 132 26.45 5.39 1.39
N GLY A 133 25.20 5.81 1.19
CA GLY A 133 24.67 6.23 -0.11
C GLY A 133 24.79 5.13 -1.16
N GLN A 134 24.48 3.89 -0.79
CA GLN A 134 24.49 2.75 -1.70
C GLN A 134 23.26 2.72 -2.62
N TYR A 135 22.16 3.35 -2.21
CA TYR A 135 20.91 3.40 -2.96
C TYR A 135 20.47 4.85 -3.18
N ASP A 136 20.18 5.20 -4.43
CA ASP A 136 19.63 6.51 -4.79
C ASP A 136 18.10 6.55 -4.61
N THR A 137 17.44 5.41 -4.77
CA THR A 137 15.98 5.28 -4.65
C THR A 137 15.55 3.87 -4.25
N SER A 138 14.29 3.71 -3.81
CA SER A 138 13.71 2.45 -3.35
C SER A 138 12.26 2.32 -3.78
N ILE A 139 11.82 1.11 -4.16
CA ILE A 139 10.40 0.76 -4.06
C ILE A 139 10.08 0.60 -2.57
N ALA A 140 9.61 1.68 -1.96
CA ALA A 140 9.31 1.73 -0.54
C ALA A 140 7.84 1.40 -0.26
N GLY A 141 7.59 0.61 0.78
CA GLY A 141 6.25 0.46 1.33
C GLY A 141 5.81 1.78 1.97
N ALA A 142 4.60 2.25 1.69
CA ALA A 142 4.12 3.54 2.21
C ALA A 142 4.12 3.61 3.75
N TRP A 143 4.01 2.48 4.45
CA TRP A 143 4.10 2.42 5.92
C TRP A 143 5.50 2.72 6.47
N TRP A 144 6.54 2.79 5.64
CA TRP A 144 7.90 3.20 6.03
C TRP A 144 8.06 4.72 6.09
N LEU A 145 7.13 5.48 5.49
CA LEU A 145 7.29 6.91 5.26
C LEU A 145 7.58 7.69 6.55
N GLY A 146 6.89 7.37 7.64
CA GLY A 146 7.08 8.04 8.92
C GLY A 146 8.49 7.89 9.50
N ASP A 147 9.08 6.70 9.40
CA ASP A 147 10.46 6.45 9.87
C ASP A 147 11.48 7.18 8.99
N LEU A 148 11.27 7.15 7.66
CA LEU A 148 12.18 7.76 6.69
C LEU A 148 12.16 9.30 6.80
N VAL A 149 10.99 9.91 6.97
CA VAL A 149 10.85 11.35 7.18
C VAL A 149 11.35 11.75 8.57
N GLY A 150 11.00 10.98 9.60
CA GLY A 150 11.44 11.25 10.98
C GLY A 150 12.95 11.21 11.16
N GLY A 151 13.66 10.44 10.32
CA GLY A 151 15.11 10.37 10.27
C GLY A 151 15.79 11.38 9.33
N ASP A 152 15.03 12.21 8.61
CA ASP A 152 15.53 13.12 7.56
C ASP A 152 16.32 12.37 6.46
N TYR A 153 15.84 11.17 6.10
CA TYR A 153 16.53 10.26 5.17
C TYR A 153 16.08 10.38 3.72
N ILE A 154 14.94 11.03 3.46
CA ILE A 154 14.38 11.18 2.12
C ILE A 154 14.02 12.63 1.83
N LEU A 155 14.12 13.01 0.57
CA LEU A 155 13.85 14.36 0.11
C LEU A 155 12.33 14.58 -0.05
N PRO A 156 11.80 15.76 0.32
CA PRO A 156 10.49 16.17 -0.15
C PRO A 156 10.54 16.36 -1.66
N LEU A 157 9.47 15.95 -2.33
CA LEU A 157 9.34 15.94 -3.78
C LEU A 157 8.53 17.12 -4.34
N ASP A 158 8.03 18.00 -3.48
CA ASP A 158 7.20 19.16 -3.85
C ASP A 158 7.82 20.01 -4.96
N ASP A 159 9.12 20.30 -4.88
CA ASP A 159 9.83 21.10 -5.89
C ASP A 159 9.89 20.40 -7.26
N TYR A 160 9.91 19.05 -7.28
CA TYR A 160 9.95 18.26 -8.50
C TYR A 160 8.56 18.17 -9.15
N TYR A 161 7.51 17.98 -8.35
CA TYR A 161 6.12 18.00 -8.84
C TYR A 161 5.70 19.37 -9.36
N ASN A 162 6.19 20.44 -8.73
CA ASN A 162 5.91 21.82 -9.14
C ASN A 162 6.88 22.35 -10.22
N ASP A 163 7.81 21.52 -10.73
CA ASP A 163 8.75 21.96 -11.74
C ASP A 163 8.04 22.33 -13.05
N THR A 164 8.20 23.59 -13.45
CA THR A 164 7.71 24.09 -14.75
C THR A 164 8.82 24.22 -15.79
N SER A 165 10.07 23.86 -15.45
CA SER A 165 11.20 24.00 -16.37
C SER A 165 11.12 23.04 -17.57
N GLY A 166 10.36 21.94 -17.42
CA GLY A 166 10.27 20.88 -18.41
C GLY A 166 11.47 19.94 -18.38
N LYS A 167 12.33 20.04 -17.35
CA LYS A 167 13.49 19.18 -17.16
C LYS A 167 13.08 17.79 -16.64
N TYR A 168 12.06 17.72 -15.79
CA TYR A 168 11.59 16.46 -15.19
C TYR A 168 10.26 16.02 -15.83
N PRO A 169 9.96 14.70 -15.83
CA PRO A 169 8.64 14.21 -16.17
C PRO A 169 7.58 14.90 -15.31
N LYS A 170 6.47 15.28 -15.94
CA LYS A 170 5.34 15.85 -15.22
C LYS A 170 4.47 14.72 -14.68
N TRP A 171 4.49 14.55 -13.37
CA TRP A 171 3.53 13.72 -12.67
C TRP A 171 2.40 14.60 -12.14
N ASP A 172 1.17 14.24 -12.47
CA ASP A 172 0.01 14.83 -11.83
C ASP A 172 -0.38 13.96 -10.64
N ILE A 173 -0.24 14.50 -9.43
CA ILE A 173 -0.67 13.80 -8.21
C ILE A 173 -2.18 13.56 -8.21
N GLU A 174 -2.93 14.34 -9.01
CA GLU A 174 -4.38 14.18 -9.17
C GLU A 174 -4.76 12.93 -9.96
N ASP A 175 -3.84 12.36 -10.75
CA ASP A 175 -4.06 11.08 -11.43
C ASP A 175 -4.08 9.89 -10.45
N VAL A 176 -3.55 10.09 -9.24
CA VAL A 176 -3.60 9.11 -8.15
C VAL A 176 -4.92 9.23 -7.40
N GLN A 177 -5.59 8.10 -7.18
CA GLN A 177 -6.85 8.02 -6.45
C GLN A 177 -6.70 8.58 -5.03
N GLN A 178 -7.74 9.24 -4.52
CA GLN A 178 -7.69 9.98 -3.25
C GLN A 178 -7.18 9.15 -2.06
N GLY A 179 -7.63 7.89 -1.93
CA GLY A 179 -7.22 7.02 -0.82
C GLY A 179 -5.71 6.78 -0.80
N PRO A 180 -5.14 6.17 -1.87
CA PRO A 180 -3.71 5.94 -1.94
C PRO A 180 -2.85 7.22 -1.98
N ARG A 181 -3.34 8.31 -2.58
CA ARG A 181 -2.64 9.60 -2.59
C ARG A 181 -2.24 10.07 -1.20
N ASN A 182 -3.09 9.86 -0.19
CA ASN A 182 -2.82 10.23 1.20
C ASN A 182 -1.64 9.46 1.82
N LEU A 183 -1.25 8.32 1.23
CA LEU A 183 -0.13 7.51 1.68
C LEU A 183 1.23 8.03 1.20
N LEU A 184 1.23 8.97 0.25
CA LEU A 184 2.43 9.55 -0.35
C LEU A 184 2.92 10.82 0.37
N THR A 185 2.09 11.34 1.29
CA THR A 185 2.31 12.62 1.97
C THR A 185 2.57 12.45 3.46
N TYR A 186 3.43 13.30 4.04
CA TYR A 186 3.68 13.39 5.46
C TYR A 186 3.87 14.86 5.86
N ASP A 187 3.19 15.31 6.92
CA ASP A 187 3.23 16.71 7.38
C ASP A 187 3.03 17.74 6.24
N ASP A 188 1.97 17.54 5.45
CA ASP A 188 1.58 18.36 4.29
C ASP A 188 2.62 18.47 3.15
N LYS A 189 3.62 17.59 3.13
CA LYS A 189 4.63 17.49 2.05
C LYS A 189 4.55 16.16 1.34
N LEU A 190 4.89 16.16 0.06
CA LEU A 190 4.92 14.97 -0.77
C LEU A 190 6.31 14.34 -0.74
N TYR A 191 6.39 13.02 -0.52
CA TYR A 191 7.67 12.32 -0.35
C TYR A 191 7.84 11.09 -1.24
N MET A 192 6.76 10.64 -1.88
CA MET A 192 6.75 9.44 -2.70
C MET A 192 6.13 9.72 -4.06
N VAL A 193 6.58 8.95 -5.04
CA VAL A 193 5.98 8.86 -6.36
C VAL A 193 5.06 7.65 -6.37
N ALA A 194 3.85 7.81 -6.89
CA ALA A 194 2.94 6.69 -7.06
C ALA A 194 3.53 5.67 -8.05
N ASN A 195 3.70 4.44 -7.59
CA ASN A 195 4.12 3.30 -8.41
C ASN A 195 2.98 2.26 -8.48
N ASP A 196 2.63 1.70 -7.33
CA ASP A 196 1.58 0.73 -7.14
C ASP A 196 0.82 1.00 -5.84
N HIS A 197 -0.42 0.51 -5.75
CA HIS A 197 -1.25 0.64 -4.56
C HIS A 197 -2.11 -0.60 -4.38
N ASP A 198 -2.12 -1.12 -3.15
CA ASP A 198 -2.85 -2.34 -2.80
C ASP A 198 -4.16 -2.04 -2.08
N GLY A 199 -5.21 -2.78 -2.47
CA GLY A 199 -6.45 -2.90 -1.73
C GLY A 199 -6.61 -4.31 -1.18
N GLN A 200 -6.94 -4.44 0.11
CA GLN A 200 -7.29 -5.74 0.65
C GLN A 200 -8.72 -6.10 0.24
N VAL A 201 -8.86 -7.26 -0.39
CA VAL A 201 -10.15 -7.84 -0.77
C VAL A 201 -10.24 -9.27 -0.26
N MET A 202 -11.46 -9.74 -0.03
CA MET A 202 -11.70 -11.13 0.33
C MET A 202 -11.77 -11.98 -0.94
N TYR A 203 -10.90 -12.97 -1.04
CA TYR A 203 -11.00 -14.03 -2.03
C TYR A 203 -11.75 -15.21 -1.42
N TYR A 204 -12.61 -15.86 -2.22
CA TYR A 204 -13.35 -17.05 -1.82
C TYR A 204 -13.52 -17.99 -3.04
N ARG A 205 -13.75 -19.27 -2.77
CA ARG A 205 -14.04 -20.29 -3.79
C ARG A 205 -15.53 -20.28 -4.10
N SER A 206 -15.90 -19.61 -5.19
CA SER A 206 -17.30 -19.46 -5.59
C SER A 206 -18.00 -20.79 -5.85
N ASP A 207 -17.28 -21.77 -6.39
CA ASP A 207 -17.76 -23.13 -6.61
C ASP A 207 -18.11 -23.85 -5.31
N LEU A 208 -17.28 -23.73 -4.27
CA LEU A 208 -17.57 -24.33 -2.95
C LEU A 208 -18.75 -23.63 -2.26
N PHE A 209 -18.90 -22.32 -2.45
CA PHE A 209 -20.03 -21.57 -1.90
C PHE A 209 -21.33 -21.84 -2.67
N ALA A 210 -21.26 -22.23 -3.93
CA ALA A 210 -22.42 -22.60 -4.74
C ALA A 210 -22.82 -24.08 -4.60
N ASP A 211 -21.92 -24.93 -4.07
CA ASP A 211 -22.15 -26.36 -3.95
C ASP A 211 -23.37 -26.68 -3.04
N PRO A 212 -24.37 -27.45 -3.54
CA PRO A 212 -25.58 -27.75 -2.78
C PRO A 212 -25.34 -28.55 -1.49
N GLU A 213 -24.32 -29.41 -1.45
CA GLU A 213 -23.97 -30.18 -0.25
C GLU A 213 -23.36 -29.26 0.80
N HIS A 214 -22.48 -28.33 0.40
CA HIS A 214 -21.93 -27.33 1.30
C HIS A 214 -23.00 -26.35 1.81
N GLN A 215 -23.90 -25.89 0.95
CA GLN A 215 -25.05 -25.07 1.32
C GLN A 215 -25.92 -25.74 2.39
N ALA A 216 -26.29 -27.00 2.17
CA ALA A 216 -27.13 -27.75 3.08
C ALA A 216 -26.43 -28.00 4.44
N ALA A 217 -25.18 -28.48 4.41
CA ALA A 217 -24.43 -28.82 5.60
C ALA A 217 -24.07 -27.57 6.43
N PHE A 218 -23.74 -26.45 5.78
CA PHE A 218 -23.50 -25.18 6.46
C PHE A 218 -24.78 -24.70 7.18
N LYS A 219 -25.92 -24.72 6.48
CA LYS A 219 -27.20 -24.31 7.05
C LYS A 219 -27.63 -25.19 8.23
N GLU A 220 -27.35 -26.48 8.16
CA GLU A 220 -27.60 -27.40 9.28
C GLU A 220 -26.73 -27.07 10.50
N ALA A 221 -25.45 -26.74 10.29
CA ALA A 221 -24.50 -26.44 11.36
C ALA A 221 -24.73 -25.07 12.01
N TYR A 222 -24.99 -24.03 11.21
CA TYR A 222 -25.00 -22.63 11.66
C TYR A 222 -26.38 -21.98 11.67
N GLY A 223 -27.40 -22.62 11.06
CA GLY A 223 -28.79 -22.16 11.10
C GLY A 223 -29.15 -21.05 10.10
N TYR A 224 -28.26 -20.71 9.16
CA TYR A 224 -28.49 -19.74 8.09
C TYR A 224 -27.76 -20.14 6.79
N ASP A 225 -28.12 -19.54 5.66
CA ASP A 225 -27.58 -19.91 4.34
C ASP A 225 -26.10 -19.53 4.21
N LEU A 226 -25.31 -20.41 3.57
CA LEU A 226 -23.93 -20.07 3.20
C LEU A 226 -23.97 -19.01 2.10
N LYS A 227 -23.36 -17.86 2.35
CA LYS A 227 -23.24 -16.76 1.39
C LYS A 227 -21.88 -16.10 1.52
N VAL A 228 -21.51 -15.30 0.52
CA VAL A 228 -20.38 -14.37 0.64
C VAL A 228 -20.58 -13.54 1.91
N PRO A 229 -19.64 -13.59 2.89
CA PRO A 229 -19.83 -12.94 4.17
C PRO A 229 -19.95 -11.42 4.07
N ASP A 230 -20.99 -10.86 4.68
CA ASP A 230 -21.17 -9.42 4.87
C ASP A 230 -20.64 -8.96 6.24
N THR A 231 -20.41 -9.91 7.16
CA THR A 231 -19.96 -9.62 8.53
C THR A 231 -18.80 -10.52 8.96
N TRP A 232 -18.02 -10.06 9.95
CA TRP A 232 -16.93 -10.86 10.54
C TRP A 232 -17.41 -12.16 11.21
N GLN A 233 -18.64 -12.19 11.71
CA GLN A 233 -19.25 -13.42 12.24
C GLN A 233 -19.45 -14.42 11.11
N GLU A 234 -20.12 -14.01 10.03
CA GLU A 234 -20.34 -14.86 8.86
C GLU A 234 -19.02 -15.33 8.23
N PHE A 235 -18.00 -14.45 8.21
CA PHE A 235 -16.67 -14.79 7.71
C PHE A 235 -16.02 -15.88 8.56
N ARG A 236 -16.04 -15.74 9.88
CA ARG A 236 -15.50 -16.76 10.79
C ARG A 236 -16.25 -18.07 10.65
N ASP A 237 -17.57 -18.04 10.60
CA ASP A 237 -18.38 -19.26 10.55
C ASP A 237 -18.17 -20.01 9.22
N ALA A 238 -18.06 -19.28 8.10
CA ALA A 238 -17.65 -19.85 6.81
C ALA A 238 -16.24 -20.44 6.86
N ALA A 239 -15.28 -19.73 7.45
CA ALA A 239 -13.91 -20.22 7.60
C ALA A 239 -13.85 -21.48 8.48
N GLU A 240 -14.54 -21.50 9.62
CA GLU A 240 -14.63 -22.64 10.54
C GLU A 240 -15.33 -23.83 9.87
N TYR A 241 -16.38 -23.58 9.07
CA TYR A 241 -17.01 -24.63 8.30
C TYR A 241 -16.04 -25.32 7.33
N PHE A 242 -15.23 -24.56 6.59
CA PHE A 242 -14.31 -25.09 5.60
C PHE A 242 -12.99 -25.61 6.18
N ASP A 243 -12.66 -25.24 7.43
CA ASP A 243 -11.42 -25.64 8.09
C ASP A 243 -11.28 -27.16 8.19
N GLY A 244 -10.08 -27.66 7.90
CA GLY A 244 -9.73 -29.08 7.97
C GLY A 244 -10.42 -29.99 6.95
N LYS A 245 -11.22 -29.46 6.01
CA LYS A 245 -11.82 -30.25 4.92
C LYS A 245 -10.84 -30.39 3.76
N ASP A 246 -10.83 -31.56 3.15
CA ASP A 246 -10.26 -31.74 1.82
C ASP A 246 -11.26 -31.20 0.78
N LEU A 247 -10.90 -30.10 0.13
CA LEU A 247 -11.73 -29.35 -0.82
C LEU A 247 -11.24 -29.49 -2.27
N ASN A 248 -10.12 -30.18 -2.47
CA ASN A 248 -9.50 -30.37 -3.79
C ASN A 248 -9.40 -31.85 -4.17
N GLY A 249 -9.65 -32.78 -3.23
CA GLY A 249 -9.60 -34.21 -3.47
C GLY A 249 -8.18 -34.75 -3.59
N ASP A 250 -7.19 -34.11 -2.95
CA ASP A 250 -5.75 -34.38 -3.09
C ASP A 250 -5.05 -34.94 -1.82
#